data_AF-A0A7D5JCH3-F1
#
_entry.id   AF-A0A7D5JCH3-F1
#
_cell.length_a   1.000
_cell.length_b   1.000
_cell.length_c   1.000
_cell.angle_alpha   90.00
_cell.angle_beta   90.00
_cell.angle_gamma   90.00
#
_symmetry.space_group_name_H-M   'P 1'
#
loop_
_entity.id
_entity.type
_entity.pdbx_description
1 polymer ?
#
loop_
_entity_poly.entity_id
_entity_poly.type
_entity_poly.pdbx_seq_one_letter_code
_entity_poly.pdbx_strand_id
1 'polypeptide(L)'
;MPEPRTIPVEAARAAVLASGQLAAIDGPQFLADPEAEWLRYHVKPEPPLLARVIITRTGQQPREIVVSWAEYEKQEQNTPDWNATRAEKPMTIFGSEVERHAYRVVFADILAPLLDDRPAATADPAPWEAPAAPAQRDWATEIEAAQTVLEIDTIDREARAVRAFRADAEGTALHRQLKAKRKALAEAPAADDWAPAPGPSVDAQGPATPERAATVQAGIRRPQDHLPGNRASRRASKRKGGRR
;
A
#
# COMPACT_ATOMS: atom_id res chain seq x y z
N MET A 1 12.87 -15.75 6.59
CA MET A 1 11.48 -16.25 6.62
C MET A 1 10.64 -15.05 6.99
N PRO A 2 9.85 -14.44 6.09
CA PRO A 2 8.96 -13.37 6.50
C PRO A 2 7.85 -13.99 7.36
N GLU A 3 7.70 -13.49 8.59
CA GLU A 3 6.65 -13.89 9.52
C GLU A 3 5.26 -13.70 8.89
N PRO A 4 4.28 -14.54 9.24
CA PRO A 4 2.92 -14.34 8.79
C PRO A 4 2.41 -13.02 9.36
N ARG A 5 2.27 -12.01 8.49
CA ARG A 5 1.73 -10.67 8.79
C ARG A 5 0.22 -10.69 9.14
N THR A 6 -0.28 -11.83 9.58
CA THR A 6 -1.71 -12.08 9.76
C THR A 6 -1.94 -12.42 11.22
N ILE A 7 -2.56 -11.49 11.96
CA ILE A 7 -2.96 -11.71 13.34
C ILE A 7 -3.95 -12.89 13.37
N PRO A 8 -3.72 -13.93 14.20
CA PRO A 8 -4.69 -14.99 14.42
C PRO A 8 -6.05 -14.42 14.85
N VAL A 9 -7.16 -15.00 14.38
CA VAL A 9 -8.51 -14.48 14.71
C VAL A 9 -8.74 -14.43 16.22
N GLU A 10 -8.18 -15.38 16.98
CA GLU A 10 -8.27 -15.43 18.44
C GLU A 10 -7.57 -14.24 19.10
N ALA A 11 -6.39 -13.85 18.59
CA ALA A 11 -5.65 -12.70 19.09
C ALA A 11 -6.39 -11.38 18.78
N ALA A 12 -6.95 -11.26 17.58
CA ALA A 12 -7.78 -10.12 17.22
C ALA A 12 -9.05 -10.02 18.10
N ARG A 13 -9.75 -11.15 18.29
CA ARG A 13 -10.93 -11.24 19.16
C ARG A 13 -10.58 -10.86 20.59
N ALA A 14 -9.47 -11.39 21.14
CA ALA A 14 -9.05 -11.10 22.50
C ALA A 14 -8.76 -9.60 22.71
N ALA A 15 -8.06 -8.96 21.77
CA ALA A 15 -7.78 -7.51 21.83
C ALA A 15 -9.05 -6.66 21.75
N VAL A 16 -9.96 -7.03 20.85
CA VAL A 16 -11.25 -6.34 20.70
C VAL A 16 -12.12 -6.50 21.95
N LEU A 17 -12.18 -7.69 22.55
CA LEU A 17 -12.87 -7.90 23.83
C LEU A 17 -12.22 -7.11 24.98
N ALA A 18 -10.89 -7.12 25.06
CA ALA A 18 -10.14 -6.37 26.08
C ALA A 18 -10.37 -4.86 26.00
N SER A 19 -10.65 -4.33 24.81
CA SER A 19 -10.96 -2.91 24.63
C SER A 19 -12.30 -2.47 25.24
N GLY A 20 -13.22 -3.41 25.50
CA GLY A 20 -14.59 -3.12 25.93
C GLY A 20 -15.46 -2.40 24.88
N GLN A 21 -14.97 -2.26 23.65
CA GLN A 21 -15.66 -1.55 22.57
C GLN A 21 -16.57 -2.47 21.72
N LEU A 22 -16.53 -3.78 21.92
CA LEU A 22 -17.40 -4.72 21.21
C LEU A 22 -18.78 -4.75 21.85
N ALA A 23 -19.79 -4.30 21.11
CA ALA A 23 -21.18 -4.35 21.57
C ALA A 23 -21.86 -5.67 21.17
N ALA A 24 -21.69 -6.10 19.92
CA ALA A 24 -22.26 -7.36 19.44
C ALA A 24 -21.50 -7.88 18.22
N ILE A 25 -21.54 -9.19 18.03
CA ILE A 25 -21.12 -9.88 16.81
C ILE A 25 -22.12 -10.98 16.48
N ASP A 26 -22.61 -11.01 15.24
CA ASP A 26 -23.47 -12.07 14.70
C ASP A 26 -22.83 -12.66 13.45
N GLY A 27 -22.60 -13.97 13.48
CA GLY A 27 -21.89 -14.73 12.45
C GLY A 27 -20.69 -15.51 12.99
N PRO A 28 -19.92 -16.16 12.10
CA PRO A 28 -20.05 -16.12 10.64
C PRO A 28 -21.33 -16.81 10.12
N GLN A 29 -21.93 -16.20 9.08
CA GLN A 29 -23.03 -16.78 8.31
C GLN A 29 -22.56 -17.02 6.88
N PHE A 30 -23.10 -18.01 6.20
CA PHE A 30 -22.65 -18.50 4.91
C PHE A 30 -23.79 -18.50 3.91
N LEU A 31 -23.46 -18.18 2.67
CA LEU A 31 -24.37 -18.26 1.54
C LEU A 31 -23.93 -19.40 0.63
N ALA A 32 -24.78 -20.41 0.48
CA ALA A 32 -24.49 -21.57 -0.36
C ALA A 32 -24.71 -21.28 -1.86
N ASP A 33 -25.80 -20.61 -2.21
CA ASP A 33 -26.19 -20.25 -3.58
C ASP A 33 -26.75 -18.82 -3.61
N PRO A 34 -26.78 -18.11 -4.75
CA PRO A 34 -27.27 -16.73 -4.83
C PRO A 34 -28.73 -16.56 -4.41
N GLU A 35 -29.52 -17.62 -4.50
CA GLU A 35 -30.95 -17.64 -4.14
C GLU A 35 -31.18 -18.28 -2.75
N ALA A 36 -30.13 -18.78 -2.10
CA ALA A 36 -30.24 -19.40 -0.79
C ALA A 36 -30.34 -18.36 0.33
N GLU A 37 -30.80 -18.80 1.50
CA GLU A 37 -30.75 -17.99 2.71
C GLU A 37 -29.36 -18.01 3.35
N TRP A 38 -29.06 -16.97 4.13
CA TRP A 38 -27.85 -16.94 4.95
C TRP A 38 -27.99 -17.89 6.14
N LEU A 39 -27.13 -18.90 6.21
CA LEU A 39 -27.17 -19.91 7.26
C LEU A 39 -25.92 -19.84 8.13
N ARG A 40 -26.05 -20.15 9.42
CA ARG A 40 -24.90 -20.25 10.34
C ARG A 40 -24.02 -21.47 10.07
N TYR A 41 -24.49 -22.37 9.21
CA TYR A 41 -23.80 -23.59 8.83
C TYR A 41 -23.93 -23.79 7.32
N HIS A 42 -22.99 -24.53 6.74
CA HIS A 42 -22.96 -24.86 5.33
C HIS A 42 -22.83 -26.38 5.21
N VAL A 43 -23.77 -27.02 4.51
CA VAL A 43 -23.90 -28.49 4.48
C VAL A 43 -23.45 -29.10 3.15
N LYS A 44 -23.16 -28.28 2.14
CA LYS A 44 -22.77 -28.76 0.82
C LYS A 44 -21.28 -29.13 0.77
N PRO A 45 -20.90 -30.07 -0.11
CA PRO A 45 -19.51 -30.45 -0.30
C PRO A 45 -18.67 -29.35 -0.98
N GLU A 46 -19.29 -28.51 -1.81
CA GLU A 46 -18.60 -27.32 -2.36
C GLU A 46 -18.37 -26.27 -1.27
N PRO A 47 -17.36 -25.39 -1.37
CA PRO A 47 -17.25 -24.25 -0.47
C PRO A 47 -18.43 -23.28 -0.63
N PRO A 48 -18.78 -22.51 0.42
CA PRO A 48 -19.81 -21.47 0.33
C PRO A 48 -19.39 -20.38 -0.67
N LEU A 49 -20.35 -19.70 -1.30
CA LEU A 49 -20.07 -18.59 -2.21
C LEU A 49 -19.59 -17.35 -1.46
N LEU A 50 -20.29 -17.01 -0.38
CA LEU A 50 -20.02 -15.85 0.44
C LEU A 50 -20.08 -16.25 1.92
N ALA A 51 -19.33 -15.53 2.74
CA ALA A 51 -19.52 -15.51 4.18
C ALA A 51 -19.69 -14.06 4.64
N ARG A 52 -20.52 -13.86 5.66
CA ARG A 52 -20.74 -12.57 6.27
C ARG A 52 -20.64 -12.60 7.78
N VAL A 53 -20.26 -11.47 8.34
CA VAL A 53 -20.30 -11.17 9.77
C VAL A 53 -20.91 -9.79 9.95
N ILE A 54 -21.85 -9.67 10.88
CA ILE A 54 -22.41 -8.40 11.31
C ILE A 54 -21.75 -8.07 12.65
N ILE A 55 -21.02 -6.96 12.71
CA ILE A 55 -20.27 -6.56 13.88
C ILE A 55 -20.67 -5.15 14.32
N THR A 56 -20.84 -4.96 15.62
CA THR A 56 -21.28 -3.69 16.21
C THR A 56 -20.26 -3.23 17.24
N ARG A 57 -19.74 -2.02 17.04
CA ARG A 57 -18.90 -1.31 17.99
C ARG A 57 -19.76 -0.37 18.83
N THR A 58 -19.42 -0.22 20.12
CA THR A 58 -20.13 0.68 21.03
C THR A 58 -20.21 2.09 20.45
N GLY A 59 -21.41 2.66 20.43
CA GLY A 59 -21.67 4.00 19.88
C GLY A 59 -21.68 4.09 18.35
N GLN A 60 -21.63 2.96 17.63
CA GLN A 60 -21.67 2.92 16.17
C GLN A 60 -22.83 2.03 15.66
N GLN A 61 -23.28 2.29 14.43
CA GLN A 61 -24.25 1.43 13.77
C GLN A 61 -23.63 0.07 13.41
N PRO A 62 -24.41 -1.03 13.42
CA PRO A 62 -23.93 -2.34 12.97
C PRO A 62 -23.35 -2.27 11.56
N ARG A 63 -22.21 -2.92 11.36
CA ARG A 63 -21.54 -3.04 10.06
C ARG A 63 -21.63 -4.47 9.56
N GLU A 64 -22.10 -4.63 8.34
CA GLU A 64 -22.10 -5.91 7.62
C GLU A 64 -20.83 -6.01 6.78
N ILE A 65 -20.10 -7.11 6.99
CA ILE A 65 -18.88 -7.43 6.27
C ILE A 65 -19.12 -8.72 5.51
N VAL A 66 -18.96 -8.68 4.19
CA VAL A 66 -19.17 -9.82 3.29
C VAL A 66 -17.89 -10.09 2.52
N VAL A 67 -17.46 -11.34 2.51
CA VAL A 67 -16.27 -11.79 1.76
C VAL A 67 -16.70 -12.93 0.85
N SER A 68 -16.20 -12.93 -0.39
CA SER A 68 -16.43 -14.04 -1.32
C SER A 68 -15.34 -15.09 -1.23
N TRP A 69 -15.73 -16.35 -1.33
CA TRP A 69 -14.77 -17.47 -1.35
C TRP A 69 -13.83 -17.35 -2.55
N ALA A 70 -14.35 -16.94 -3.70
CA ALA A 70 -13.55 -16.74 -4.92
C ALA A 70 -12.52 -15.60 -4.79
N GLU A 71 -12.79 -14.58 -3.97
CA GLU A 71 -11.83 -13.52 -3.64
C GLU A 71 -10.81 -14.03 -2.62
N TYR A 72 -11.27 -14.69 -1.55
CA TYR A 72 -10.41 -15.27 -0.53
C TYR A 72 -9.40 -16.27 -1.11
N GLU A 73 -9.84 -17.15 -2.01
CA GLU A 73 -8.98 -18.12 -2.67
C GLU A 73 -7.83 -17.49 -3.48
N LYS A 74 -8.04 -16.28 -4.02
CA LYS A 74 -7.03 -15.56 -4.80
C LYS A 74 -6.02 -14.79 -3.94
N GLN A 75 -6.37 -14.49 -2.69
CA GLN A 75 -5.60 -13.58 -1.83
C GLN A 75 -4.46 -14.28 -1.06
N GLU A 76 -4.44 -15.61 -0.96
CA GLU A 76 -3.50 -16.31 -0.06
C GLU A 76 -2.33 -17.05 -0.73
N GLN A 77 -1.25 -17.14 0.04
CA GLN A 77 -0.06 -17.93 -0.27
C GLN A 77 -0.46 -19.41 -0.36
N ASN A 78 -0.67 -19.86 -1.60
CA ASN A 78 -0.98 -21.23 -2.00
C ASN A 78 0.21 -22.17 -1.71
N THR A 79 0.54 -22.36 -0.44
CA THR A 79 1.37 -23.49 -0.03
C THR A 79 0.50 -24.75 -0.11
N PRO A 80 1.00 -25.87 -0.64
CA PRO A 80 0.23 -27.11 -0.75
C PRO A 80 -0.38 -27.56 0.59
N ASP A 81 0.36 -27.38 1.69
CA ASP A 81 -0.07 -27.77 3.04
C ASP A 81 -1.24 -26.90 3.56
N TRP A 82 -1.22 -25.60 3.26
CA TRP A 82 -2.33 -24.71 3.61
C TRP A 82 -3.58 -25.02 2.80
N ASN A 83 -3.42 -25.30 1.51
CA ASN A 83 -4.54 -25.68 0.64
C ASN A 83 -5.18 -27.00 1.08
N ALA A 84 -4.40 -27.97 1.55
CA ALA A 84 -4.91 -29.21 2.13
C ALA A 84 -5.72 -28.95 3.42
N THR A 85 -5.18 -28.12 4.32
CA THR A 85 -5.87 -27.74 5.57
C THR A 85 -7.18 -27.00 5.28
N ARG A 86 -7.17 -26.10 4.30
CA ARG A 86 -8.35 -25.36 3.82
C ARG A 86 -9.40 -26.28 3.20
N ALA A 87 -8.98 -27.28 2.44
CA ALA A 87 -9.89 -28.27 1.85
C ALA A 87 -10.53 -29.19 2.91
N GLU A 88 -9.80 -29.50 3.99
CA GLU A 88 -10.33 -30.32 5.09
C GLU A 88 -11.40 -29.56 5.90
N LYS A 89 -11.19 -28.25 6.15
CA LYS A 89 -12.04 -27.45 7.05
C LYS A 89 -12.42 -26.08 6.44
N PRO A 90 -13.08 -26.05 5.27
CA PRO A 90 -13.33 -24.81 4.53
C PRO A 90 -14.13 -23.80 5.36
N MET A 91 -15.15 -24.26 6.08
CA MET A 91 -16.00 -23.37 6.88
C MET A 91 -15.29 -22.74 8.07
N THR A 92 -14.50 -23.52 8.80
CA THR A 92 -13.83 -23.02 10.01
C THR A 92 -12.80 -21.97 9.62
N ILE A 93 -12.02 -22.24 8.57
CA ILE A 93 -10.98 -21.34 8.09
C ILE A 93 -11.60 -20.09 7.48
N PHE A 94 -12.58 -20.23 6.59
CA PHE A 94 -13.20 -19.09 5.94
C PHE A 94 -14.04 -18.25 6.90
N GLY A 95 -14.80 -18.88 7.80
CA GLY A 95 -15.52 -18.16 8.86
C GLY A 95 -14.58 -17.37 9.77
N SER A 96 -13.44 -17.95 10.14
CA SER A 96 -12.39 -17.27 10.91
C SER A 96 -11.78 -16.10 10.15
N GLU A 97 -11.62 -16.21 8.83
CA GLU A 97 -11.08 -15.13 8.01
C GLU A 97 -12.07 -13.97 7.89
N VAL A 98 -13.35 -14.24 7.66
CA VAL A 98 -14.37 -13.18 7.60
C VAL A 98 -14.50 -12.46 8.94
N GLU A 99 -14.44 -13.20 10.04
CA GLU A 99 -14.43 -12.61 11.38
C GLU A 99 -13.18 -11.74 11.60
N ARG A 100 -12.00 -12.24 11.23
CA ARG A 100 -10.75 -11.47 11.29
C ARG A 100 -10.83 -10.20 10.45
N HIS A 101 -11.38 -10.28 9.25
CA HIS A 101 -11.57 -9.13 8.37
C HIS A 101 -12.53 -8.11 9.02
N ALA A 102 -13.62 -8.58 9.64
CA ALA A 102 -14.55 -7.72 10.35
C ALA A 102 -13.87 -6.96 11.50
N TYR A 103 -13.05 -7.63 12.31
CA TYR A 103 -12.28 -6.95 13.35
C TYR A 103 -11.29 -5.93 12.77
N ARG A 104 -10.59 -6.27 11.68
CA ARG A 104 -9.64 -5.35 11.03
C ARG A 104 -10.32 -4.10 10.47
N VAL A 105 -11.55 -4.21 9.99
CA VAL A 105 -12.28 -3.06 9.43
C VAL A 105 -12.89 -2.18 10.51
N VAL A 106 -13.41 -2.77 11.59
CA VAL A 106 -14.18 -2.03 12.62
C VAL A 106 -13.35 -1.61 13.83
N PHE A 107 -12.28 -2.34 14.11
CA PHE A 107 -11.38 -2.13 15.25
C PHE A 107 -9.92 -1.95 14.78
N ALA A 108 -9.73 -1.36 13.59
CA ALA A 108 -8.42 -1.12 13.01
C ALA A 108 -7.46 -0.40 13.98
N ASP A 109 -7.98 0.58 14.73
CA ASP A 109 -7.28 1.35 15.76
C ASP A 109 -6.79 0.49 16.93
N ILE A 110 -7.62 -0.46 17.38
CA ILE A 110 -7.27 -1.39 18.47
C ILE A 110 -6.29 -2.47 18.00
N LEU A 111 -6.36 -2.87 16.74
CA LEU A 111 -5.50 -3.89 16.17
C LEU A 111 -4.19 -3.35 15.60
N ALA A 112 -4.07 -2.05 15.33
CA ALA A 112 -2.86 -1.43 14.78
C ALA A 112 -1.60 -1.74 15.62
N PRO A 113 -1.62 -1.71 16.98
CA PRO A 113 -0.45 -2.07 17.79
C PRO A 113 -0.04 -3.56 17.70
N LEU A 114 -0.95 -4.43 17.26
CA LEU A 114 -0.66 -5.85 17.03
C LEU A 114 -0.12 -6.12 15.61
N LEU A 115 -0.23 -5.13 14.71
CA LEU A 115 0.25 -5.21 13.34
C LEU A 115 1.63 -4.55 13.15
N ASP A 116 1.97 -3.58 14.01
CA ASP A 116 3.25 -2.86 14.00
C ASP A 116 3.99 -3.04 15.33
N ASP A 117 5.22 -3.57 15.31
CA ASP A 117 6.17 -3.56 16.45
C ASP A 117 6.70 -2.15 16.81
N ARG A 118 6.02 -1.08 16.36
CA ARG A 118 6.40 0.31 16.66
C ARG A 118 5.35 0.94 17.57
N PRO A 119 5.79 1.77 18.54
CA PRO A 119 4.87 2.39 19.49
C PRO A 119 3.82 3.19 18.74
N ALA A 120 2.56 2.95 19.11
CA ALA A 120 1.37 3.50 18.49
C ALA A 120 1.52 5.00 18.20
N ALA A 121 1.36 5.38 16.93
CA ALA A 121 1.12 6.77 16.60
C ALA A 121 -0.20 7.20 17.25
N THR A 122 -0.18 8.40 17.82
CA THR A 122 -1.29 9.03 18.54
C THR A 122 -2.58 8.97 17.74
N ALA A 123 -3.68 8.64 18.42
CA ALA A 123 -5.03 8.45 17.88
C ALA A 123 -5.39 9.44 16.76
N ASP A 124 -5.73 8.89 15.59
CA ASP A 124 -6.44 9.63 14.55
C ASP A 124 -7.87 10.00 15.02
N PRO A 125 -8.43 11.11 14.51
CA PRO A 125 -9.64 11.71 15.03
C PRO A 125 -10.90 10.83 14.82
N ALA A 126 -11.90 11.12 15.66
CA ALA A 126 -13.26 10.60 15.76
C ALA A 126 -13.91 10.03 14.48
N PRO A 127 -14.91 9.11 14.61
CA PRO A 127 -15.53 8.46 13.46
C PRO A 127 -16.08 9.49 12.48
N TRP A 128 -15.81 9.23 11.20
CA TRP A 128 -16.57 9.77 10.07
C TRP A 128 -18.07 9.69 10.41
N GLU A 129 -18.66 10.82 10.77
CA GLU A 129 -20.00 11.13 10.33
C GLU A 129 -19.94 11.10 8.81
N ALA A 130 -20.96 10.51 8.16
CA ALA A 130 -21.20 10.84 6.77
C ALA A 130 -21.17 12.38 6.70
N PRO A 131 -20.27 13.01 5.92
CA PRO A 131 -20.15 14.43 5.90
C PRO A 131 -21.55 14.89 5.54
N ALA A 132 -22.14 15.68 6.45
CA ALA A 132 -23.18 16.62 6.04
C ALA A 132 -22.70 17.18 4.72
N ALA A 133 -23.47 16.94 3.64
CA ALA A 133 -23.05 17.15 2.26
C ALA A 133 -22.10 18.33 2.23
N PRO A 134 -20.80 18.13 1.93
CA PRO A 134 -19.83 19.21 2.04
C PRO A 134 -20.42 20.35 1.24
N ALA A 135 -20.52 21.54 1.85
CA ALA A 135 -20.93 22.76 1.14
C ALA A 135 -20.25 22.69 -0.23
N GLN A 136 -21.06 22.58 -1.28
CA GLN A 136 -20.67 21.98 -2.56
C GLN A 136 -19.29 22.48 -2.97
N ARG A 137 -18.26 21.68 -2.71
CA ARG A 137 -16.88 22.09 -2.89
C ARG A 137 -16.68 22.28 -4.38
N ASP A 138 -16.50 23.53 -4.78
CA ASP A 138 -16.37 23.88 -6.19
C ASP A 138 -14.95 23.61 -6.66
N TRP A 139 -14.73 22.35 -7.05
CA TRP A 139 -13.48 21.87 -7.58
C TRP A 139 -12.99 22.66 -8.79
N ALA A 140 -13.89 23.22 -9.60
CA ALA A 140 -13.49 24.01 -10.75
C ALA A 140 -12.82 25.31 -10.30
N THR A 141 -13.40 25.99 -9.31
CA THR A 141 -12.83 27.21 -8.71
C THR A 141 -11.50 26.91 -8.01
N GLU A 142 -11.38 25.80 -7.31
CA GLU A 142 -10.13 25.43 -6.63
C GLU A 142 -8.99 25.06 -7.59
N ILE A 143 -9.30 24.34 -8.67
CA ILE A 143 -8.31 24.06 -9.73
C ILE A 143 -7.85 25.37 -10.38
N GLU A 144 -8.75 26.31 -10.62
CA GLU A 144 -8.39 27.62 -11.20
C GLU A 144 -7.53 28.46 -10.24
N ALA A 145 -7.84 28.44 -8.96
CA ALA A 145 -7.13 29.20 -7.93
C ALA A 145 -5.73 28.66 -7.60
N ALA A 146 -5.46 27.38 -7.86
CA ALA A 146 -4.17 26.76 -7.57
C ALA A 146 -3.02 27.46 -8.31
N GLN A 147 -1.95 27.74 -7.57
CA GLN A 147 -0.78 28.50 -8.03
C GLN A 147 0.46 27.62 -8.17
N THR A 148 0.46 26.44 -7.55
CA THR A 148 1.60 25.52 -7.59
C THR A 148 1.22 24.13 -8.08
N VAL A 149 2.21 23.40 -8.62
CA VAL A 149 2.00 22.00 -9.04
C VAL A 149 1.65 21.11 -7.85
N LEU A 150 2.21 21.39 -6.66
CA LEU A 150 1.92 20.66 -5.42
C LEU A 150 0.47 20.85 -4.96
N GLU A 151 -0.09 22.06 -5.10
CA GLU A 151 -1.51 22.32 -4.84
C GLU A 151 -2.40 21.54 -5.80
N ILE A 152 -2.09 21.53 -7.10
CA ILE A 152 -2.85 20.75 -8.08
C ILE A 152 -2.79 19.24 -7.81
N ASP A 153 -1.63 18.71 -7.44
CA ASP A 153 -1.49 17.29 -7.12
C ASP A 153 -2.24 16.93 -5.82
N THR A 154 -2.33 17.87 -4.86
CA THR A 154 -3.14 17.73 -3.64
C THR A 154 -4.63 17.72 -3.99
N ILE A 155 -5.08 18.64 -4.84
CA ILE A 155 -6.46 18.72 -5.33
C ILE A 155 -6.83 17.44 -6.11
N ASP A 156 -5.97 16.90 -6.97
CA ASP A 156 -6.23 15.63 -7.69
C ASP A 156 -6.46 14.46 -6.71
N ARG A 157 -5.60 14.35 -5.69
CA ARG A 157 -5.73 13.31 -4.66
C ARG A 157 -7.04 13.42 -3.88
N GLU A 158 -7.40 14.63 -3.46
CA GLU A 158 -8.63 14.89 -2.70
C GLU A 158 -9.89 14.68 -3.56
N ALA A 159 -9.89 15.19 -4.79
CA ALA A 159 -10.97 15.00 -5.75
C ALA A 159 -11.21 13.52 -6.07
N ARG A 160 -10.15 12.71 -6.19
CA ARG A 160 -10.26 11.25 -6.37
C ARG A 160 -10.82 10.54 -5.14
N ALA A 161 -10.40 10.95 -3.95
CA ALA A 161 -10.88 10.34 -2.70
C ALA A 161 -12.40 10.46 -2.56
N VAL A 162 -12.99 11.57 -3.02
CA VAL A 162 -14.44 11.79 -3.00
C VAL A 162 -15.15 11.41 -4.31
N ARG A 163 -14.45 10.81 -5.28
CA ARG A 163 -14.97 10.47 -6.62
C ARG A 163 -15.59 11.67 -7.36
N ALA A 164 -14.97 12.85 -7.27
CA ALA A 164 -15.41 14.06 -7.98
C ALA A 164 -15.31 13.91 -9.52
N PHE A 165 -14.34 13.12 -10.03
CA PHE A 165 -14.24 12.79 -11.45
C PHE A 165 -15.22 11.69 -11.84
N ARG A 166 -16.46 12.09 -12.10
CA ARG A 166 -17.51 11.19 -12.60
C ARG A 166 -17.30 10.85 -14.08
N ALA A 167 -17.88 9.73 -14.52
CA ALA A 167 -17.85 9.29 -15.91
C ALA A 167 -18.88 10.00 -16.80
N ASP A 168 -19.31 11.20 -16.40
CA ASP A 168 -20.20 12.09 -17.15
C ASP A 168 -19.41 13.22 -17.81
N ALA A 169 -20.11 14.06 -18.58
CA ALA A 169 -19.50 15.18 -19.29
C ALA A 169 -18.83 16.19 -18.34
N GLU A 170 -19.43 16.43 -17.17
CA GLU A 170 -18.94 17.39 -16.16
C GLU A 170 -17.67 16.89 -15.49
N GLY A 171 -17.63 15.64 -15.02
CA GLY A 171 -16.46 15.02 -14.42
C GLY A 171 -15.29 14.88 -15.41
N THR A 172 -15.60 14.63 -16.69
CA THR A 172 -14.59 14.63 -17.76
C THR A 172 -14.02 16.02 -18.03
N ALA A 173 -14.86 17.06 -18.03
CA ALA A 173 -14.43 18.45 -18.20
C ALA A 173 -13.53 18.91 -17.05
N LEU A 174 -13.91 18.57 -15.81
CA LEU A 174 -13.12 18.86 -14.60
C LEU A 174 -11.73 18.20 -14.65
N HIS A 175 -11.67 16.93 -15.07
CA HIS A 175 -10.38 16.22 -15.20
C HIS A 175 -9.50 16.83 -16.30
N ARG A 176 -10.08 17.34 -17.39
CA ARG A 176 -9.34 18.06 -18.43
C ARG A 176 -8.81 19.40 -17.92
N GLN A 177 -9.63 20.14 -17.17
CA GLN A 177 -9.23 21.41 -16.54
C GLN A 177 -8.04 21.22 -15.59
N LEU A 178 -8.08 20.17 -14.76
CA LEU A 178 -6.98 19.83 -13.86
C LEU A 178 -5.68 19.57 -14.63
N LYS A 179 -5.74 18.74 -15.69
CA LYS A 179 -4.56 18.45 -16.53
C LYS A 179 -4.01 19.69 -17.23
N ALA A 180 -4.90 20.55 -17.75
CA ALA A 180 -4.51 21.78 -18.41
C ALA A 180 -3.79 22.74 -17.44
N LYS A 181 -4.33 22.92 -16.23
CA LYS A 181 -3.74 23.76 -15.19
C LYS A 181 -2.40 23.20 -14.69
N ARG A 182 -2.32 21.88 -14.45
CA ARG A 182 -1.06 21.21 -14.09
C ARG A 182 0.03 21.46 -15.12
N LYS A 183 -0.32 21.31 -16.40
CA LYS A 183 0.60 21.55 -17.52
C LYS A 183 1.03 23.02 -17.57
N ALA A 184 0.09 23.96 -17.43
CA ALA A 184 0.40 25.39 -17.43
C ALA A 184 1.33 25.81 -16.28
N LEU A 185 1.15 25.23 -15.08
CA LEU A 185 2.03 25.49 -13.93
C LEU A 185 3.40 24.79 -14.05
N ALA A 186 3.48 23.67 -14.74
CA ALA A 186 4.73 22.96 -15.00
C ALA A 186 5.55 23.58 -16.15
N GLU A 187 4.88 24.21 -17.12
CA GLU A 187 5.50 24.94 -18.24
C GLU A 187 5.72 26.43 -17.93
N ALA A 188 5.20 26.92 -16.80
CA ALA A 188 5.52 28.26 -16.32
C ALA A 188 7.03 28.34 -16.10
N PRO A 189 7.73 29.32 -16.70
CA PRO A 189 9.16 29.45 -16.50
C PRO A 189 9.41 29.62 -15.01
N ALA A 190 10.21 28.73 -14.44
CA ALA A 190 10.83 28.99 -13.14
C ALA A 190 11.44 30.39 -13.26
N ALA A 191 11.02 31.31 -12.40
CA ALA A 191 11.74 32.57 -12.25
C ALA A 191 13.16 32.17 -11.83
N ASP A 192 14.08 32.20 -12.80
CA ASP A 192 15.51 31.98 -12.63
C ASP A 192 16.03 33.09 -11.72
N ASP A 193 15.93 32.86 -10.41
CA ASP A 193 16.61 33.67 -9.38
C ASP A 193 18.07 33.22 -9.18
N TRP A 194 18.65 32.53 -10.17
CA TRP A 194 20.09 32.27 -10.23
C TRP A 194 20.75 33.08 -11.35
N ALA A 195 20.85 34.39 -11.15
CA ALA A 195 21.79 35.22 -11.88
C ALA A 195 23.14 35.25 -11.14
N PRO A 196 24.21 34.60 -11.65
CA PRO A 196 25.54 34.90 -11.15
C PRO A 196 25.92 36.32 -11.61
N ALA A 197 26.27 37.18 -10.66
CA ALA A 197 26.73 38.54 -10.94
C ALA A 197 27.95 38.53 -11.88
N PRO A 198 28.00 39.38 -12.91
CA PRO A 198 29.15 39.46 -13.81
C PRO A 198 30.35 40.09 -13.07
N GLY A 199 31.34 39.27 -12.74
CA GLY A 199 32.66 39.75 -12.34
C GLY A 199 33.41 40.34 -13.55
N PRO A 200 34.16 41.44 -13.38
CA PRO A 200 34.79 42.14 -14.49
C PRO A 200 36.01 41.38 -15.04
N SER A 201 36.06 41.33 -16.38
CA SER A 201 37.16 40.84 -17.21
C SER A 201 38.42 41.70 -17.03
N VAL A 202 39.59 41.05 -16.93
CA VAL A 202 40.88 41.67 -17.25
C VAL A 202 41.74 40.65 -18.01
N ASP A 203 41.97 40.94 -19.28
CA ASP A 203 43.02 40.36 -20.12
C ASP A 203 44.41 40.86 -19.68
N ALA A 204 45.44 40.00 -19.78
CA ALA A 204 46.71 40.24 -20.50
C ALA A 204 47.91 39.44 -19.96
N GLN A 205 48.39 38.51 -20.82
CA GLN A 205 49.79 38.25 -21.23
C GLN A 205 50.89 37.84 -20.22
N GLY A 206 51.48 36.66 -20.46
CA GLY A 206 52.73 36.11 -19.85
C GLY A 206 54.02 36.70 -20.45
N PRO A 207 55.15 35.96 -20.62
CA PRO A 207 55.50 34.59 -20.21
C PRO A 207 56.92 34.44 -19.57
N ALA A 208 57.30 33.25 -19.09
CA ALA A 208 58.68 32.70 -19.20
C ALA A 208 58.75 31.20 -18.81
N THR A 209 59.05 30.36 -19.80
CA THR A 209 59.64 29.00 -19.74
C THR A 209 61.10 29.07 -19.23
N PRO A 210 61.83 27.98 -18.87
CA PRO A 210 61.93 26.64 -19.50
C PRO A 210 61.85 25.50 -18.44
N GLU A 211 62.07 24.20 -18.63
CA GLU A 211 62.60 23.33 -19.69
C GLU A 211 62.15 21.88 -19.41
N ARG A 212 62.45 21.01 -20.37
CA ARG A 212 61.93 19.68 -20.70
C ARG A 212 62.63 18.54 -19.93
N ALA A 213 61.89 17.50 -19.53
CA ALA A 213 62.40 16.12 -19.44
C ALA A 213 61.26 15.10 -19.45
N ALA A 214 61.56 13.92 -19.96
CA ALA A 214 60.62 13.00 -20.59
C ALA A 214 60.13 11.86 -19.68
N THR A 215 59.17 11.12 -20.25
CA THR A 215 58.87 9.69 -20.09
C THR A 215 57.98 9.19 -18.93
N VAL A 216 57.10 8.27 -19.37
CA VAL A 216 56.46 7.14 -18.68
C VAL A 216 54.96 7.28 -18.37
N GLN A 217 54.20 6.71 -19.30
CA GLN A 217 52.83 6.25 -19.19
C GLN A 217 52.77 5.07 -18.20
N ALA A 218 52.01 5.19 -17.11
CA ALA A 218 51.69 4.04 -16.26
C ALA A 218 50.41 4.25 -15.43
N GLY A 219 49.45 3.35 -15.63
CA GLY A 219 48.65 2.79 -14.52
C GLY A 219 47.32 3.47 -14.18
N ILE A 220 46.28 3.20 -14.97
CA ILE A 220 44.90 3.15 -14.47
C ILE A 220 44.86 2.10 -13.35
N ARG A 221 44.69 2.55 -12.10
CA ARG A 221 44.54 1.65 -10.94
C ARG A 221 43.22 0.87 -11.07
N ARG A 222 43.32 -0.42 -11.41
CA ARG A 222 42.20 -1.35 -11.23
C ARG A 222 41.98 -1.59 -9.73
N PRO A 223 40.73 -1.69 -9.24
CA PRO A 223 40.43 -2.13 -7.89
C PRO A 223 41.05 -3.50 -7.66
N GLN A 224 41.79 -3.61 -6.58
CA GLN A 224 42.63 -4.73 -6.28
C GLN A 224 41.79 -5.78 -5.53
N ASP A 225 41.57 -6.91 -6.20
CA ASP A 225 40.89 -8.10 -5.70
C ASP A 225 41.80 -8.77 -4.64
N HIS A 226 41.42 -8.69 -3.37
CA HIS A 226 42.03 -9.50 -2.30
C HIS A 226 41.02 -9.83 -1.21
N LEU A 227 40.21 -10.85 -1.49
CA LEU A 227 39.69 -11.76 -0.48
C LEU A 227 39.88 -13.19 -0.99
N PRO A 228 40.52 -14.09 -0.22
CA PRO A 228 40.78 -15.45 -0.66
C PRO A 228 39.49 -16.28 -0.51
N GLY A 229 38.79 -16.52 -1.61
CA GLY A 229 37.57 -17.33 -1.58
C GLY A 229 36.82 -17.41 -2.90
N ASN A 230 37.55 -17.60 -4.01
CA ASN A 230 37.01 -17.54 -5.37
C ASN A 230 35.89 -18.59 -5.59
N ARG A 231 34.68 -18.14 -5.98
CA ARG A 231 33.50 -18.98 -6.29
C ARG A 231 33.76 -20.09 -7.31
N ALA A 232 34.80 -19.94 -8.13
CA ALA A 232 35.20 -20.90 -9.16
C ALA A 232 35.71 -22.23 -8.58
N SER A 233 36.38 -22.25 -7.43
CA SER A 233 36.94 -23.49 -6.86
C SER A 233 35.91 -24.38 -6.15
N ARG A 234 34.75 -23.84 -5.74
CA ARG A 234 33.64 -24.64 -5.17
C ARG A 234 32.84 -25.42 -6.21
N ARG A 235 32.94 -25.09 -7.50
CA ARG A 235 32.23 -25.83 -8.58
C ARG A 235 33.00 -27.06 -9.06
N ALA A 236 34.30 -27.17 -8.78
CA ALA A 236 35.11 -28.33 -9.16
C ALA A 236 34.99 -29.51 -8.17
N SER A 237 34.70 -29.25 -6.89
CA SER A 237 34.70 -30.29 -5.85
C SER A 237 33.40 -31.10 -5.73
N LYS A 238 32.30 -30.72 -6.42
CA LYS A 238 31.00 -31.41 -6.30
C LYS A 238 30.70 -32.43 -7.41
N ARG A 239 31.65 -32.69 -8.33
CA ARG A 239 31.48 -33.67 -9.44
C ARG A 239 32.16 -35.02 -9.22
N LYS A 240 32.72 -35.29 -8.04
CA LYS A 240 33.41 -36.57 -7.73
C LYS A 240 32.75 -37.25 -6.53
N GLY A 241 31.55 -37.76 -6.71
CA GLY A 241 30.81 -38.49 -5.67
C GLY A 241 29.66 -39.34 -6.22
N GLY A 242 29.69 -39.68 -7.50
CA GLY A 242 28.78 -40.64 -8.10
C GLY A 242 29.47 -41.97 -8.33
N ARG A 243 28.83 -43.05 -7.85
CA ARG A 243 29.03 -44.47 -8.18
C ARG A 243 30.06 -45.25 -7.34
N ARG A 244 29.54 -46.03 -6.40
CA ARG A 244 29.54 -47.50 -6.52
C ARG A 244 28.16 -48.01 -6.14
#